data_AF-W2V8Z8-F1
#
_entry.id   AF-W2V8Z8-F1
#
_cell.length_a   1.000
_cell.length_b   1.000
_cell.length_c   1.000
_cell.angle_alpha   90.00
_cell.angle_beta   90.00
_cell.angle_gamma   90.00
#
_symmetry.space_group_name_H-M   'P 1'
#
loop_
_entity.id
_entity.type
_entity.pdbx_description
1 polymer ?
#
loop_
_entity_poly.entity_id
_entity_poly.type
_entity_poly.pdbx_seq_one_letter_code
_entity_poly.pdbx_strand_id
1 'polypeptide(L)' 'MELIVKEYNKGAFISAVKKQGMVNGFLCQCRENDWEYIKRLAGNNEDVIYSDYMTEGVRFFMGVPNGRDIG' A
#
# COMPACT_ATOMS: atom_id res chain seq x y z
N MET A 1 2.84 -1.80 7.00
CA MET A 1 2.25 -2.44 5.79
C MET A 1 2.84 -3.82 5.53
N GLU A 2 4.16 -4.00 5.68
CA GLU A 2 4.84 -5.32 5.55
C GLU A 2 4.18 -6.45 6.35
N LEU A 3 3.78 -6.18 7.60
CA LEU A 3 3.10 -7.17 8.45
C LEU A 3 1.74 -7.64 7.92
N ILE A 4 1.06 -6.81 7.12
CA ILE A 4 -0.24 -7.16 6.52
C ILE A 4 0.01 -7.97 5.24
N VAL A 5 0.85 -7.46 4.35
CA VAL A 5 1.06 -8.09 3.03
C VAL A 5 1.72 -9.47 3.12
N LYS A 6 2.48 -9.78 4.19
CA LYS A 6 3.15 -11.08 4.36
C LYS A 6 2.19 -12.27 4.47
N GLU A 7 0.95 -12.04 4.89
CA GLU A 7 -0.07 -13.09 5.03
C GLU A 7 -0.75 -13.41 3.68
N TYR A 8 -0.54 -12.57 2.67
CA TYR A 8 -1.08 -12.77 1.33
C TYR A 8 -0.08 -13.50 0.44
N ASN A 9 -0.60 -14.35 -0.47
CA ASN A 9 0.22 -15.06 -1.44
C ASN A 9 1.04 -14.07 -2.28
N LYS A 10 2.38 -14.22 -2.23
CA LYS A 10 3.35 -13.35 -2.93
C LYS A 10 3.08 -11.86 -2.71
N GLY A 11 2.57 -11.53 -1.51
CA GLY A 11 2.10 -10.20 -1.16
C GLY A 11 3.22 -9.16 -1.16
N ALA A 12 2.99 -8.02 -1.81
CA ALA A 12 3.93 -6.90 -1.81
C ALA A 12 3.21 -5.57 -2.05
N PHE A 13 3.83 -4.46 -1.63
CA PHE A 13 3.37 -3.12 -1.97
C PHE A 13 4.53 -2.28 -2.51
N ILE A 14 4.23 -1.38 -3.42
CA ILE A 14 5.19 -0.45 -4.01
C ILE A 14 4.75 0.96 -3.66
N SER A 15 5.59 1.72 -2.96
CA SER A 15 5.31 3.12 -2.63
C SER A 15 5.87 4.01 -3.73
N ALA A 16 5.02 4.57 -4.58
CA ALA A 16 5.40 5.58 -5.57
C ALA A 16 5.45 7.00 -4.95
N VAL A 17 5.11 7.13 -3.66
CA VAL A 17 5.10 8.40 -2.94
C VAL A 17 6.53 8.89 -2.69
N LYS A 18 6.83 10.14 -3.09
CA LYS A 18 7.98 10.86 -2.53
C LYS A 18 7.70 11.11 -1.06
N LYS A 19 8.55 10.56 -0.19
CA LYS A 19 8.59 10.56 1.29
C LYS A 19 8.22 11.90 1.99
N GLN A 20 7.03 12.43 1.76
CA GLN A 20 6.45 13.60 2.44
C GLN A 20 5.21 13.11 3.18
N GLY A 21 5.13 13.39 4.48
CA GLY A 21 3.91 13.18 5.25
C GLY A 21 3.68 11.79 5.83
N MET A 22 4.73 10.95 5.97
CA MET A 22 4.56 9.72 6.77
C MET A 22 4.11 10.12 8.18
N VAL A 23 2.91 9.68 8.58
CA VAL A 23 2.33 9.97 9.90
C VAL A 23 3.31 9.45 10.96
N ASN A 24 4.05 10.37 11.58
CA ASN A 24 4.93 10.08 12.70
C ASN A 24 4.06 9.87 13.94
N GLY A 25 3.62 8.63 14.15
CA GLY A 25 2.76 8.27 15.28
C GLY A 25 2.39 6.80 15.31
N PHE A 26 1.61 6.42 16.32
CA PHE A 26 1.05 5.08 16.42
C PHE A 26 -0.08 4.91 15.41
N LEU A 27 -0.01 3.86 14.61
CA LEU A 27 -1.07 3.45 13.69
C LEU A 27 -1.67 2.13 14.17
N CYS A 28 -2.98 2.09 14.30
CA CYS A 28 -3.73 0.92 14.73
C CYS A 28 -4.82 0.58 13.73
N GLN A 29 -5.01 -0.71 13.49
CA GLN A 29 -6.14 -1.26 12.75
C GLN A 29 -7.27 -1.54 13.75
N CYS A 30 -8.38 -0.82 13.65
CA CYS A 30 -9.45 -0.86 14.65
C CYS A 30 -10.79 -1.19 14.01
N ARG A 31 -11.28 -2.43 14.23
CA ARG A 31 -12.57 -2.92 13.69
C ARG A 31 -12.72 -2.73 12.17
N GLU A 32 -11.62 -2.86 11.46
CA GLU A 32 -11.54 -2.73 10.00
C GLU A 32 -10.70 -3.90 9.47
N ASN A 33 -11.00 -4.37 8.25
CA ASN A 33 -10.18 -5.37 7.59
C ASN A 33 -8.94 -4.73 6.95
N ASP A 34 -8.02 -5.58 6.49
CA ASP A 34 -6.74 -5.16 5.93
C ASP A 34 -6.90 -4.16 4.77
N TRP A 35 -7.87 -4.38 3.88
CA TRP A 35 -8.10 -3.49 2.74
C TRP A 35 -8.72 -2.15 3.14
N GLU A 36 -9.60 -2.14 4.13
CA GLU A 36 -10.14 -0.89 4.70
C GLU A 36 -9.02 -0.07 5.34
N TYR A 37 -8.16 -0.73 6.12
CA TYR A 37 -7.00 -0.10 6.73
C TYR A 37 -6.04 0.49 5.70
N ILE A 38 -5.67 -0.29 4.67
CA ILE A 38 -4.76 0.16 3.61
C ILE A 38 -5.37 1.36 2.86
N LYS A 39 -6.67 1.32 2.52
CA LYS A 39 -7.37 2.46 1.90
C LYS A 39 -7.35 3.70 2.78
N ARG A 40 -7.56 3.56 4.09
CA ARG A 40 -7.48 4.68 5.03
C ARG A 40 -6.07 5.27 5.10
N LEU A 41 -5.04 4.43 5.09
CA LEU A 41 -3.64 4.91 5.06
C LEU A 41 -3.32 5.68 3.77
N ALA A 42 -3.79 5.21 2.61
CA ALA A 42 -3.64 5.94 1.35
C ALA A 42 -4.40 7.28 1.39
N GLY A 43 -5.66 7.27 1.84
CA GLY A 43 -6.47 8.48 1.97
C GLY A 43 -5.87 9.53 2.91
N ASN A 44 -5.26 9.12 4.01
CA ASN A 44 -4.55 10.03 4.94
C ASN A 44 -3.37 10.77 4.28
N ASN A 45 -2.77 10.18 3.26
CA ASN A 45 -1.67 10.76 2.50
C ASN A 45 -2.15 11.44 1.21
N GLU A 46 -3.47 11.64 1.05
CA GLU A 46 -4.11 12.14 -0.18
C GLU A 46 -3.73 11.31 -1.42
N ASP A 47 -3.63 10.00 -1.23
CA ASP A 47 -3.09 9.07 -2.21
C ASP A 47 -4.09 7.97 -2.60
N VAL A 48 -3.73 7.20 -3.63
CA VAL A 48 -4.54 6.16 -4.27
C VAL A 48 -3.88 4.79 -4.19
N ILE A 49 -4.69 3.74 -4.33
CA ILE A 49 -4.21 2.36 -4.42
C ILE A 49 -4.52 1.82 -5.82
N TYR A 50 -3.50 1.31 -6.50
CA TYR A 50 -3.62 0.63 -7.78
C TYR A 50 -3.23 -0.84 -7.65
N SER A 51 -4.06 -1.76 -8.13
CA SER A 51 -3.70 -3.17 -8.21
C SER A 51 -2.63 -3.41 -9.28
N ASP A 52 -1.65 -4.27 -8.96
CA ASP A 52 -0.73 -4.82 -9.96
C ASP A 52 -1.31 -6.13 -10.49
N TYR A 53 -1.97 -6.06 -11.65
CA TYR A 53 -2.57 -7.22 -12.31
C TYR A 53 -1.59 -8.00 -13.20
N MET A 54 -0.34 -7.54 -13.30
CA MET A 54 0.65 -8.07 -14.25
C MET A 54 1.71 -8.95 -13.58
N THR A 55 1.74 -8.96 -12.25
CA THR A 55 2.60 -9.81 -11.44
C THR A 55 1.74 -10.81 -10.68
N GLU A 56 2.21 -12.04 -10.55
CA GLU A 56 1.52 -13.05 -9.74
C GLU A 56 1.53 -12.69 -8.24
N GLY A 57 0.37 -12.81 -7.60
CA GLY A 57 0.21 -12.56 -6.16
C GLY A 57 -0.65 -11.34 -5.85
N VAL A 58 -0.77 -11.04 -4.55
CA VAL A 58 -1.48 -9.83 -4.08
C VAL A 58 -0.51 -8.66 -4.03
N ARG A 59 -0.40 -7.94 -5.15
CA ARG A 59 0.48 -6.77 -5.27
C ARG A 59 -0.27 -5.50 -5.63
N PHE A 60 0.17 -4.38 -5.07
CA PHE A 60 -0.42 -3.08 -5.34
C PHE A 60 0.58 -1.94 -5.19
N PHE A 61 0.26 -0.82 -5.82
CA PHE A 61 0.96 0.46 -5.69
C PHE A 61 0.17 1.35 -4.73
N MET A 62 0.87 2.04 -3.84
CA MET A 62 0.37 3.26 -3.20
C MET A 62 0.96 4.44 -3.96
N GLY A 63 0.12 5.23 -4.60
CA GLY A 63 0.54 6.21 -5.59
C GLY A 63 0.16 5.84 -7.01
N VAL A 64 0.11 6.85 -7.87
CA VAL A 64 0.02 6.67 -9.32
C VAL A 64 1.39 6.16 -9.81
N PRO A 65 1.45 4.97 -10.44
CA PRO A 65 2.70 4.47 -10.99
C PRO A 65 3.17 5.35 -12.16
N ASN A 66 4.38 5.92 -12.08
CA ASN A 66 4.98 6.71 -13.16
C ASN A 66 5.99 5.87 -13.95
N GLY A 67 5.49 4.93 -14.74
CA GLY A 67 6.32 3.90 -15.40
C GLY A 67 6.70 2.76 -14.44
N ARG A 68 7.18 1.65 -15.00
CA ARG A 68 7.68 0.51 -14.23
C ARG A 68 9.19 0.63 -14.08
N ASP A 69 9.66 1.07 -12.91
CA ASP A 69 11.00 0.75 -12.48
C ASP A 69 10.90 -0.47 -11.55
N ILE A 70 10.89 -1.65 -12.18
CA ILE A 70 10.94 -2.93 -11.47
C ILE A 70 12.42 -3.19 -11.20
N GLY A 71 12.89 -2.76 -10.04
CA GLY A 71 14.20 -3.17 -9.52
C GLY A 71 14.28 -4.67 -9.31
#